data_AF-A0A536DPN1-F1
#
_entry.id   AF-A0A536DPN1-F1
#
_cell.length_a   1.000
_cell.length_b   1.000
_cell.length_c   1.000
_cell.angle_alpha   90.00
_cell.angle_beta   90.00
_cell.angle_gamma   90.00
#
_symmetry.space_group_name_H-M   'P 1'
#
loop_
_entity.id
_entity.type
_entity.pdbx_description
1 polymer ?
#
loop_
_entity_poly.entity_id
_entity_poly.type
_entity_poly.pdbx_seq_one_letter_code
_entity_poly.pdbx_strand_id
1 'polypeptide(L)'
;MSNRLGLRAPQSSFGDLDKPLYTISVAAEILETHPRTLMLYEDANLLEPHRTATNRRRYSQRDIVKVQVIQHLTREKGVTLA
;
A
#
# COMPACT_ATOMS: atom_id res chain seq x y z
N MET A 1 1.89 -41.45 -22.22
CA MET A 1 2.07 -41.55 -20.75
C MET A 1 2.39 -40.18 -20.20
N SER A 2 1.39 -39.59 -19.55
CA SER A 2 1.37 -38.54 -18.53
C SER A 2 2.36 -37.37 -18.61
N ASN A 3 1.78 -36.22 -18.97
CA ASN A 3 2.34 -34.87 -18.98
C ASN A 3 2.90 -34.50 -17.58
N ARG A 4 4.19 -34.22 -17.49
CA ARG A 4 4.86 -33.82 -16.23
C ARG A 4 4.65 -32.33 -15.96
N LEU A 5 4.22 -32.06 -14.73
CA LEU A 5 4.26 -30.80 -13.99
C LEU A 5 3.63 -29.58 -14.66
N GLY A 6 2.36 -29.35 -14.35
CA GLY A 6 1.83 -27.99 -14.26
C GLY A 6 2.54 -27.24 -13.15
N LEU A 7 3.50 -26.38 -13.51
CA LEU A 7 3.98 -25.31 -12.64
C LEU A 7 2.79 -24.37 -12.41
N ARG A 8 2.05 -24.64 -11.33
CA ARG A 8 0.98 -23.78 -10.85
C ARG A 8 1.62 -22.44 -10.47
N ALA A 9 1.41 -21.43 -11.31
CA ALA A 9 1.72 -20.05 -10.99
C ALA A 9 1.17 -19.74 -9.58
N PRO A 10 1.88 -18.96 -8.75
CA PRO A 10 1.38 -18.59 -7.44
C PRO A 10 0.06 -17.86 -7.66
N GLN A 11 -1.05 -18.51 -7.31
CA GLN A 11 -2.33 -17.84 -7.23
C GLN A 11 -2.20 -16.89 -6.05
N SER A 12 -2.15 -15.59 -6.32
CA SER A 12 -2.07 -14.53 -5.32
C SER A 12 -3.18 -14.76 -4.29
N SER A 13 -2.81 -15.32 -3.15
CA SER A 13 -3.70 -15.51 -2.02
C SER A 13 -4.10 -14.12 -1.55
N PHE A 14 -5.37 -13.87 -1.22
CA PHE A 14 -5.81 -12.54 -0.76
C PHE A 14 -5.01 -12.02 0.46
N GLY A 15 -4.38 -12.90 1.25
CA GLY A 15 -3.46 -12.54 2.34
C GLY A 15 -2.12 -11.96 1.88
N ASP A 16 -1.76 -12.10 0.60
CA ASP A 16 -0.55 -11.49 0.03
C ASP A 16 -0.65 -9.96 -0.02
N LEU A 17 -1.87 -9.40 -0.05
CA LEU A 17 -2.08 -7.95 -0.13
C LEU A 17 -1.74 -7.21 1.16
N ASP A 18 -1.80 -7.90 2.31
CA ASP A 18 -1.47 -7.34 3.63
C ASP A 18 0.02 -7.45 3.96
N LYS A 19 0.82 -8.10 3.09
CA LYS A 19 2.25 -8.25 3.32
C LYS A 19 2.93 -6.88 3.33
N PRO A 20 3.67 -6.53 4.39
CA PRO A 20 4.27 -5.20 4.55
C PRO A 20 5.57 -5.07 3.75
N LEU A 21 5.46 -4.92 2.43
CA LEU A 21 6.56 -5.00 1.48
C LEU A 21 7.24 -3.66 1.19
N TYR A 22 6.49 -2.55 1.21
CA TYR A 22 6.96 -1.27 0.68
C TYR A 22 7.48 -0.36 1.78
N THR A 23 8.62 0.29 1.56
CA THR A 23 9.05 1.41 2.41
C THR A 23 8.28 2.67 2.04
N ILE A 24 8.38 3.74 2.83
CA ILE A 24 7.70 4.98 2.45
C ILE A 24 8.17 5.54 1.11
N SER A 25 9.46 5.52 0.84
CA SER A 25 9.98 6.09 -0.41
C SER A 25 9.41 5.35 -1.62
N VAL A 26 9.35 4.02 -1.53
CA VAL A 26 8.77 3.18 -2.58
C VAL A 26 7.25 3.39 -2.69
N ALA A 27 6.53 3.46 -1.56
CA ALA A 27 5.10 3.72 -1.58
C ALA A 27 4.78 5.10 -2.18
N ALA A 28 5.56 6.13 -1.84
CA ALA A 28 5.43 7.48 -2.37
C ALA A 28 5.65 7.52 -3.89
N GLU A 29 6.66 6.80 -4.39
CA GLU A 29 6.92 6.67 -5.82
C GLU A 29 5.76 5.98 -6.56
N ILE A 30 5.27 4.84 -6.05
CA ILE A 30 4.13 4.10 -6.63
C ILE A 30 2.87 4.96 -6.68
N LEU A 31 2.64 5.77 -5.65
CA LEU A 31 1.45 6.60 -5.48
C LEU A 31 1.61 7.99 -6.10
N GLU A 32 2.74 8.24 -6.77
CA GLU A 32 3.13 9.53 -7.36
C GLU A 32 2.87 10.70 -6.38
N THR A 33 3.25 10.51 -5.12
CA THR A 33 2.98 11.46 -4.03
C THR A 33 4.22 11.73 -3.19
N HIS A 34 4.18 12.79 -2.39
CA HIS A 34 5.28 13.11 -1.49
C HIS A 34 5.21 12.25 -0.21
N PRO A 35 6.34 11.75 0.33
CA PRO A 35 6.37 11.00 1.59
C PRO A 35 5.65 11.71 2.76
N ARG A 36 5.74 13.03 2.82
CA ARG A 36 5.02 13.83 3.83
C ARG A 36 3.50 13.64 3.78
N THR A 37 2.92 13.46 2.60
CA THR A 37 1.48 13.24 2.44
C THR A 37 1.03 11.93 3.06
N LEU A 38 1.81 10.86 2.88
CA LEU A 38 1.52 9.58 3.53
C LEU A 38 1.63 9.66 5.06
N MET A 39 2.60 10.46 5.57
CA MET A 39 2.70 10.74 7.01
C MET A 39 1.48 11.47 7.54
N LEU A 40 0.97 12.46 6.80
CA LEU A 40 -0.27 13.14 7.18
C LEU A 40 -1.47 12.18 7.21
N TYR A 41 -1.54 11.23 6.27
CA TYR A 41 -2.59 10.20 6.29
C TYR A 41 -2.44 9.21 7.45
N GLU A 42 -1.21 8.88 7.86
CA GLU A 42 -0.95 8.12 9.09
C GLU A 42 -1.39 8.90 10.33
N ASP A 43 -1.01 10.17 10.44
CA ASP A 43 -1.35 11.04 11.57
C ASP A 43 -2.86 11.29 11.68
N ALA A 44 -3.56 11.35 10.54
CA ALA A 44 -5.02 11.43 10.46
C ALA A 44 -5.72 10.07 10.66
N ASN A 45 -4.98 9.01 10.99
CA ASN A 45 -5.48 7.66 11.22
C ASN A 45 -6.21 7.03 10.00
N LEU A 46 -5.91 7.51 8.79
CA LEU A 46 -6.41 7.00 7.51
C LEU A 46 -5.60 5.80 7.00
N LEU A 47 -4.36 5.65 7.49
CA LEU A 47 -3.45 4.55 7.20
C LEU A 47 -2.85 4.01 8.49
N GLU A 48 -2.70 2.69 8.55
CA GLU A 48 -2.06 1.99 9.67
C GLU A 48 -0.98 1.04 9.12
N PRO A 49 0.18 1.56 8.68
CA PRO A 49 1.23 0.72 8.16
C PRO A 49 1.86 -0.13 9.26
N HIS A 50 2.29 -1.33 8.90
CA HIS A 50 3.02 -2.20 9.81
C HIS A 50 4.35 -1.57 10.23
N ARG A 51 4.70 -1.68 11.52
CA ARG A 51 5.99 -1.23 12.06
C ARG A 51 6.88 -2.44 12.37
N THR A 52 8.10 -2.44 11.84
CA THR A 52 9.07 -3.49 12.16
C THR A 52 9.58 -3.38 13.60
N ALA A 53 10.31 -4.38 14.11
CA ALA A 53 10.95 -4.34 15.42
C ALA A 53 11.89 -3.11 15.60
N THR A 54 12.49 -2.61 14.52
CA THR A 54 13.31 -1.38 14.51
C THR A 54 12.46 -0.12 14.31
N ASN A 55 11.15 -0.18 14.52
CA ASN A 55 10.18 0.90 14.33
C ASN A 55 10.15 1.53 12.91
N ARG A 56 10.54 0.78 11.88
CA ARG A 56 10.46 1.25 10.49
C ARG A 56 9.09 0.89 9.94
N ARG A 57 8.41 1.88 9.35
CA ARG A 57 7.11 1.65 8.69
C ARG A 57 7.27 0.87 7.39
N ARG A 58 6.29 0.00 7.14
CA ARG A 58 6.17 -0.82 5.94
C ARG A 58 4.70 -0.84 5.52
N TYR A 59 4.46 -0.47 4.27
CA TYR A 59 3.15 -0.44 3.66
C TYR A 59 2.90 -1.76 2.94
N SER A 60 1.66 -2.19 3.02
CA SER A 60 1.15 -3.32 2.27
C SER A 60 0.56 -2.89 0.93
N GLN A 61 0.31 -3.83 0.03
CA GLN A 61 -0.41 -3.53 -1.22
C GLN A 61 -1.81 -2.97 -0.92
N ARG A 62 -2.46 -3.45 0.15
CA ARG A 62 -3.75 -2.93 0.59
C ARG A 62 -3.67 -1.46 1.01
N ASP A 63 -2.58 -1.03 1.66
CA ASP A 63 -2.38 0.38 2.01
C ASP A 63 -2.20 1.25 0.76
N ILE A 64 -1.48 0.77 -0.25
CA ILE A 64 -1.35 1.46 -1.53
C ILE A 64 -2.73 1.70 -2.15
N VAL A 65 -3.57 0.66 -2.21
CA VAL A 65 -4.93 0.76 -2.75
C VAL A 65 -5.78 1.75 -1.94
N LYS A 66 -5.72 1.71 -0.60
CA LYS A 66 -6.42 2.70 0.25
C LYS A 66 -6.03 4.13 -0.12
N VAL A 67 -4.73 4.41 -0.30
CA VAL A 67 -4.28 5.75 -0.66
C VAL A 67 -4.81 6.16 -2.03
N GLN A 68 -4.83 5.26 -3.01
CA GLN A 68 -5.42 5.57 -4.32
C GLN A 68 -6.90 5.96 -4.19
N VAL A 69 -7.67 5.24 -3.36
CA VAL A 69 -9.07 5.60 -3.08
C VAL A 69 -9.17 6.96 -2.40
N ILE A 70 -8.35 7.23 -1.38
CA ILE A 70 -8.32 8.54 -0.71
C ILE A 70 -8.01 9.64 -1.73
N GLN A 71 -6.98 9.48 -2.57
CA GLN A 71 -6.62 10.45 -3.60
C GLN A 71 -7.75 10.68 -4.61
N HIS A 72 -8.42 9.62 -5.02
CA HIS A 72 -9.56 9.72 -5.93
C HIS A 72 -10.69 10.53 -5.30
N LEU A 73 -11.07 10.19 -4.06
CA LEU A 73 -12.13 10.89 -3.33
C LEU A 73 -11.78 12.36 -3.02
N THR A 74 -10.52 12.68 -2.73
CA THR A 74 -10.09 14.06 -2.46
C THR A 74 -9.99 14.91 -3.73
N ARG A 75 -9.50 14.33 -4.84
CA ARG A 75 -9.43 15.00 -6.15
C ARG A 75 -10.81 15.28 -6.74
N GLU A 76 -11.75 14.34 -6.61
CA GLU A 76 -13.11 14.52 -7.14
C GLU A 76 -13.95 15.52 -6.32
N LYS A 77 -13.68 15.66 -5.02
CA LYS A 77 -14.45 16.55 -4.13
C LYS A 77 -13.77 17.88 -3.81
N GLY A 78 -12.56 18.14 -4.32
CA GLY A 78 -11.87 19.42 -4.17
C GLY A 78 -11.53 19.81 -2.72
N VAL A 79 -11.43 18.84 -1.81
CA VAL A 79 -11.13 19.12 -0.39
C VAL A 79 -9.63 18.96 -0.16
N THR A 80 -8.93 20.08 -0.03
CA THR A 80 -7.56 20.10 0.50
C THR A 80 -7.65 19.98 2.02
N LEU A 81 -6.94 19.01 2.60
CA LEU A 81 -6.69 18.94 4.04
C LEU A 81 -5.74 20.10 4.41
N ALA A 82 -6.30 21.28 4.65
CA ALA A 82 -5.62 22.51 5.05
C ALA A 82 -6.12 22.98 6.42
#